data_AF-A0A358PDR7-F1
#
_entry.id   AF-A0A358PDR7-F1
#
_cell.length_a   1.000
_cell.length_b   1.000
_cell.length_c   1.000
_cell.angle_alpha   90.00
_cell.angle_beta   90.00
_cell.angle_gamma   90.00
#
_symmetry.space_group_name_H-M   'P 1'
#
loop_
_entity.id
_entity.type
_entity.pdbx_description
1 polymer ?
#
loop_
_entity_poly.entity_id
_entity_poly.type
_entity_poly.pdbx_seq_one_letter_code
_entity_poly.pdbx_strand_id
1 'polypeptide(L)'
;ASGHFTLDADVMERAYALFSAYRLDDAGTVAEIATTAKNDGMILDPHSAVGLSAARRAHADGTVPKDVPIISLACAHPAKFESAVEKATGEKPVLPPHMTDLMTRPEQMQTIDADADAVKALVLARKRSI
;
A
#
# COMPACT_ATOMS: atom_id res chain seq x y z
N ALA A 1 4.04 -25.30 16.79
CA ALA A 1 4.54 -25.03 15.42
C ALA A 1 5.69 -24.04 15.51
N SER A 2 6.75 -24.19 14.71
CA SER A 2 7.96 -23.35 14.74
C SER A 2 7.78 -21.96 14.11
N GLY A 3 6.63 -21.67 13.50
CA GLY A 3 6.39 -20.44 12.72
C GLY A 3 7.06 -20.44 11.34
N HIS A 4 7.69 -21.54 10.95
CA HIS A 4 8.48 -21.64 9.71
C HIS A 4 8.28 -23.01 9.05
N PHE A 5 8.34 -23.04 7.72
CA PHE A 5 8.45 -24.24 6.91
C PHE A 5 9.35 -23.97 5.71
N THR A 6 9.89 -25.02 5.10
CA THR A 6 10.73 -24.95 3.91
C THR A 6 9.98 -25.61 2.75
N LEU A 7 10.11 -25.03 1.56
CA LEU A 7 9.57 -25.60 0.33
C LEU A 7 10.63 -26.43 -0.37
N ASP A 8 10.19 -27.48 -1.06
CA ASP A 8 11.06 -28.28 -1.91
C ASP A 8 11.64 -27.44 -3.06
N ALA A 9 12.82 -27.83 -3.52
CA ALA A 9 13.57 -27.04 -4.52
C ALA A 9 12.80 -26.87 -5.83
N ASP A 10 12.08 -27.90 -6.29
CA ASP A 10 11.28 -27.85 -7.51
C ASP A 10 10.10 -26.87 -7.41
N VAL A 11 9.52 -26.70 -6.21
CA VAL A 11 8.47 -25.70 -5.94
C VAL A 11 9.07 -24.30 -6.05
N MET A 12 10.24 -24.09 -5.45
CA MET A 12 10.93 -22.79 -5.50
C MET A 12 11.38 -22.42 -6.92
N GLU A 13 11.89 -23.38 -7.69
CA GLU A 13 12.26 -23.18 -9.10
C GLU A 13 11.08 -22.71 -9.94
N ARG A 14 9.90 -23.35 -9.79
CA ARG A 14 8.67 -22.90 -10.46
C ARG A 14 8.25 -21.51 -10.05
N ALA A 15 8.42 -21.14 -8.78
CA ALA A 15 8.12 -19.80 -8.31
C ALA A 15 9.06 -18.75 -8.92
N TYR A 16 10.36 -19.02 -8.96
CA TYR A 16 11.35 -18.10 -9.54
C TYR A 16 11.19 -17.92 -11.06
N ALA A 17 10.63 -18.89 -11.77
CA ALA A 17 10.29 -18.75 -13.18
C ALA A 17 9.14 -17.75 -13.45
N LEU A 18 8.31 -17.45 -12.43
CA LEU A 18 7.11 -16.62 -12.55
C LEU A 18 7.19 -15.31 -11.76
N PHE A 19 7.95 -15.30 -10.67
CA PHE A 19 7.96 -14.21 -9.69
C PHE A 19 9.38 -13.76 -9.37
N SER A 20 9.51 -12.44 -9.23
CA SER A 20 10.68 -11.79 -8.65
C SER A 20 10.20 -10.87 -7.52
N ALA A 21 11.02 -10.70 -6.49
CA ALA A 21 10.66 -9.94 -5.31
C ALA A 21 11.72 -8.89 -4.98
N TYR A 22 11.24 -7.72 -4.55
CA TYR A 22 12.07 -6.59 -4.17
C TYR A 22 11.63 -6.10 -2.79
N ARG A 23 12.56 -5.49 -2.07
CA ARG A 23 12.32 -4.85 -0.78
C ARG A 23 12.79 -3.41 -0.81
N LEU A 24 11.99 -2.53 -0.25
CA LEU A 24 12.34 -1.14 0.04
C LEU A 24 12.03 -0.88 1.52
N ASP A 25 12.87 -0.13 2.21
CA ASP A 25 12.59 0.32 3.58
C ASP A 25 11.92 1.70 3.58
N ASP A 26 11.60 2.22 4.76
CA ASP A 26 10.91 3.50 4.91
C ASP A 26 11.72 4.66 4.33
N ALA A 27 13.05 4.65 4.50
CA ALA A 27 13.92 5.69 3.98
C ALA A 27 13.92 5.69 2.45
N GLY A 28 14.06 4.51 1.84
CA GLY A 28 13.94 4.33 0.40
C GLY A 28 12.56 4.69 -0.14
N THR A 29 11.49 4.40 0.61
CA THR A 29 10.11 4.74 0.23
C THR A 29 9.90 6.25 0.17
N VAL A 30 10.36 6.98 1.19
CA VAL A 30 10.33 8.45 1.21
C VAL A 30 11.15 9.03 0.05
N ALA A 31 12.34 8.47 -0.22
CA ALA A 31 13.18 8.91 -1.32
C ALA A 31 12.54 8.66 -2.70
N GLU A 32 11.86 7.54 -2.90
CA GLU A 32 11.14 7.24 -4.15
C GLU A 32 9.96 8.21 -4.36
N ILE A 33 9.21 8.53 -3.31
CA ILE A 33 8.13 9.55 -3.38
C ILE A 33 8.72 10.91 -3.78
N ALA A 34 9.79 11.34 -3.11
CA ALA A 34 10.44 12.63 -3.39
C ALA A 34 11.00 12.70 -4.81
N THR A 35 11.63 11.61 -5.27
CA THR A 35 12.22 11.52 -6.61
C THR A 35 11.15 11.55 -7.69
N THR A 36 10.06 10.81 -7.51
CA THR A 36 8.95 10.77 -8.46
C THR A 36 8.22 12.12 -8.51
N ALA A 37 7.98 12.75 -7.35
CA ALA A 37 7.38 14.07 -7.31
C ALA A 37 8.24 15.12 -8.04
N LYS A 38 9.56 15.08 -7.83
CA LYS A 38 10.50 16.02 -8.45
C LYS A 38 10.67 15.80 -9.96
N ASN A 39 10.81 14.56 -10.38
CA ASN A 39 11.20 14.24 -11.77
C ASN A 39 9.99 14.05 -12.68
N ASP A 40 8.91 13.48 -12.15
CA ASP A 40 7.76 13.04 -12.94
C ASP A 40 6.49 13.88 -12.63
N GLY A 41 6.54 14.75 -11.61
CA GLY A 41 5.42 15.60 -11.21
C GLY A 41 4.25 14.85 -10.55
N MET A 42 4.45 13.57 -10.19
CA MET A 42 3.44 12.73 -9.57
C MET A 42 3.80 12.44 -8.12
N ILE A 43 2.87 12.73 -7.21
CA ILE A 43 2.98 12.37 -5.79
C ILE A 43 2.36 11.00 -5.59
N LEU A 44 3.15 10.07 -5.02
CA LEU A 44 2.73 8.71 -4.73
C LEU A 44 2.41 8.52 -3.25
N ASP A 45 1.50 7.60 -2.97
CA ASP A 45 1.38 7.00 -1.65
C ASP A 45 2.54 6.01 -1.40
N PRO A 46 2.89 5.68 -0.14
CA PRO A 46 4.02 4.80 0.17
C PRO A 46 3.95 3.40 -0.47
N HIS A 47 2.77 2.81 -0.62
CA HIS A 47 2.58 1.48 -1.23
C HIS A 47 2.91 1.54 -2.73
N SER A 48 2.38 2.56 -3.41
CA SER A 48 2.65 2.80 -4.84
C SER A 48 4.14 3.09 -5.09
N ALA A 49 4.80 3.82 -4.18
CA ALA A 49 6.22 4.08 -4.26
C ALA A 49 7.06 2.81 -4.14
N VAL A 50 6.73 1.89 -3.21
CA VAL A 50 7.42 0.59 -3.12
C VAL A 50 7.30 -0.20 -4.43
N GLY A 51 6.09 -0.24 -5.01
CA GLY A 51 5.85 -0.91 -6.30
C GLY A 51 6.64 -0.28 -7.45
N LEU A 52 6.66 1.06 -7.54
CA LEU A 52 7.40 1.76 -8.58
C LEU A 52 8.92 1.57 -8.43
N SER A 53 9.43 1.61 -7.20
CA SER A 53 10.85 1.35 -6.93
C SER A 53 11.26 -0.07 -7.35
N ALA A 54 10.41 -1.07 -7.07
CA ALA A 54 10.62 -2.45 -7.54
C ALA A 54 10.65 -2.53 -9.06
N ALA A 55 9.72 -1.85 -9.75
CA ALA A 55 9.70 -1.79 -11.22
C ALA A 55 10.98 -1.16 -11.80
N ARG A 56 11.41 -0.01 -11.26
CA ARG A 56 12.66 0.66 -11.69
C ARG A 56 13.87 -0.25 -11.49
N ARG A 57 13.93 -0.96 -10.37
CA ARG A 57 15.03 -1.90 -10.06
C ARG A 57 15.03 -3.11 -10.97
N ALA A 58 13.87 -3.68 -11.27
CA ALA A 58 13.75 -4.81 -12.20
C ALA A 58 14.23 -4.47 -13.61
N HIS A 59 14.04 -3.23 -14.07
CA HIS A 59 14.68 -2.74 -15.30
C HIS A 59 16.19 -2.52 -15.14
N ALA A 60 16.62 -1.97 -14.00
CA ALA A 60 18.02 -1.63 -13.77
C ALA A 60 18.94 -2.86 -13.65
N ASP A 61 18.48 -3.93 -13.01
CA ASP A 61 19.23 -5.18 -12.84
C ASP A 61 19.02 -6.20 -13.97
N GLY A 62 18.12 -5.90 -14.91
CA GLY A 62 17.86 -6.74 -16.08
C GLY A 62 16.91 -7.92 -15.83
N THR A 63 16.26 -7.99 -14.65
CA THR A 63 15.19 -8.95 -14.40
C THR A 63 14.06 -8.83 -15.43
N VAL A 64 13.72 -7.60 -15.82
CA VAL A 64 12.82 -7.31 -16.94
C VAL A 64 13.63 -6.62 -18.05
N PRO A 65 13.57 -7.10 -19.31
CA PRO A 65 14.24 -6.45 -20.43
C PRO A 65 13.80 -4.99 -20.60
N LYS A 66 14.74 -4.12 -21.02
CA LYS A 66 14.51 -2.67 -21.12
C LYS A 66 13.42 -2.26 -22.11
N ASP A 67 13.16 -3.10 -23.10
CA ASP A 67 12.13 -2.91 -24.13
C ASP A 67 10.74 -3.42 -23.69
N VAL A 68 10.64 -4.08 -22.55
CA VAL A 68 9.37 -4.56 -21.98
C VAL A 68 8.84 -3.53 -20.98
N PRO A 69 7.65 -2.94 -21.19
CA PRO A 69 7.07 -1.99 -20.25
C PRO A 69 6.63 -2.70 -18.96
N ILE A 70 6.82 -2.03 -17.82
CA ILE A 70 6.32 -2.49 -16.52
C ILE A 70 5.13 -1.62 -16.12
N ILE A 71 4.03 -2.27 -15.71
CA ILE A 71 2.87 -1.60 -15.11
C ILE A 71 3.02 -1.68 -13.59
N SER A 72 3.29 -0.55 -12.95
CA SER A 72 3.24 -0.43 -11.48
C SER A 72 1.84 -0.05 -11.03
N LEU A 73 1.27 -0.81 -10.10
CA LEU A 73 -0.08 -0.58 -9.60
C LEU A 73 -0.08 0.54 -8.55
N ALA A 74 -0.84 1.60 -8.81
CA ALA A 74 -1.10 2.65 -7.83
C ALA A 74 -2.19 2.19 -6.85
N CYS A 75 -1.79 1.72 -5.68
CA CYS A 75 -2.67 1.00 -4.74
C CYS A 75 -3.55 1.93 -3.89
N ALA A 76 -3.14 3.18 -3.67
CA ALA A 76 -3.91 4.13 -2.86
C ALA A 76 -3.71 5.58 -3.31
N HIS A 77 -4.62 6.46 -2.85
CA HIS A 77 -4.47 7.90 -3.02
C HIS A 77 -3.49 8.46 -1.97
N PRO A 78 -2.59 9.40 -2.30
CA PRO A 78 -1.62 9.98 -1.36
C PRO A 78 -2.24 10.57 -0.09
N ALA A 79 -3.44 11.15 -0.20
CA ALA A 79 -4.19 11.71 0.94
C ALA A 79 -4.54 10.69 2.03
N LYS A 80 -4.45 9.37 1.77
CA LYS A 80 -4.64 8.35 2.81
C LYS A 80 -3.42 8.21 3.73
N PHE A 81 -2.27 8.76 3.35
CA PHE A 81 -0.97 8.58 4.02
C PHE A 81 -0.20 9.91 4.12
N GLU A 82 -0.87 10.94 4.66
CA GLU A 82 -0.35 12.31 4.73
C GLU A 82 1.07 12.41 5.29
N SER A 83 1.37 11.69 6.37
CA SER A 83 2.67 11.78 7.06
C SER A 83 3.85 11.34 6.20
N ALA A 84 3.69 10.28 5.40
CA ALA A 84 4.74 9.79 4.51
C ALA A 84 4.98 10.75 3.35
N VAL A 85 3.90 11.31 2.80
CA VAL A 85 3.95 12.27 1.70
C VAL A 85 4.59 13.57 2.16
N GLU A 86 4.13 14.16 3.27
CA GLU A 86 4.66 15.39 3.83
C GLU A 86 6.15 15.25 4.18
N LYS A 87 6.58 14.10 4.71
CA LYS A 87 7.99 13.82 4.97
C LYS A 87 8.84 13.80 3.69
N ALA A 88 8.28 13.36 2.56
CA ALA A 88 8.99 13.23 1.30
C ALA A 88 9.02 14.53 0.49
N THR A 89 7.92 15.27 0.47
CA THR A 89 7.73 16.43 -0.42
C THR A 89 7.73 17.77 0.32
N GLY A 90 7.54 17.77 1.64
CA GLY A 90 7.28 18.97 2.43
C GLY A 90 5.86 19.52 2.29
N GLU A 91 4.99 18.85 1.52
CA GLU A 91 3.63 19.28 1.24
C GLU A 91 2.62 18.24 1.71
N LYS A 92 1.50 18.70 2.29
CA LYS A 92 0.39 17.81 2.63
C LYS A 92 -0.44 17.49 1.39
N PRO A 93 -0.74 16.21 1.13
CA PRO A 93 -1.61 15.85 0.02
C PRO A 93 -3.03 16.36 0.26
N VAL A 94 -3.65 16.93 -0.77
CA VAL A 94 -5.04 17.40 -0.69
C VAL A 94 -6.03 16.26 -0.89
N LEU A 95 -7.17 16.33 -0.21
CA LEU A 95 -8.30 15.45 -0.50
C LEU A 95 -8.84 15.72 -1.92
N PRO A 96 -9.35 14.69 -2.62
CA PRO A 96 -10.06 14.90 -3.87
C PRO A 96 -11.22 15.90 -3.72
N PRO A 97 -11.56 16.72 -4.74
CA PRO A 97 -12.57 17.77 -4.63
C PRO A 97 -13.92 17.31 -4.05
N HIS A 98 -14.37 16.11 -4.41
CA HIS A 98 -15.64 15.52 -3.94
C HIS A 98 -15.60 14.98 -2.50
N MET A 99 -14.44 15.04 -1.83
CA MET A 99 -14.22 14.62 -0.44
C MET A 99 -13.74 15.78 0.46
N THR A 100 -13.83 17.03 -0.01
CA THR A 100 -13.32 18.20 0.75
C THR A 100 -13.98 18.39 2.11
N ASP A 101 -15.23 17.95 2.28
CA ASP A 101 -15.98 18.01 3.53
C ASP A 101 -15.80 16.76 4.41
N LEU A 102 -15.07 15.73 3.94
CA LEU A 102 -15.00 14.41 4.58
C LEU A 102 -14.65 14.47 6.06
N MET A 103 -13.67 15.30 6.44
CA MET A 103 -13.20 15.45 7.82
C MET A 103 -14.17 16.19 8.73
N THR A 104 -15.24 16.77 8.17
CA THR A 104 -16.26 17.54 8.91
C THR A 104 -17.60 16.82 9.01
N ARG A 105 -17.76 15.68 8.32
CA ARG A 105 -19.00 14.89 8.37
C ARG A 105 -19.15 14.25 9.75
N PRO A 106 -20.39 14.16 10.29
CA PRO A 106 -20.62 13.48 11.55
C PRO A 106 -20.33 11.99 11.43
N GLU A 107 -19.44 11.47 12.28
CA GLU A 107 -19.16 10.05 12.37
C GLU A 107 -20.29 9.29 13.06
N GLN A 108 -20.62 8.11 12.56
CA GLN A 108 -21.56 7.19 13.20
C GLN A 108 -20.83 5.89 13.53
N MET A 109 -20.60 5.66 14.81
CA MET A 109 -19.87 4.51 15.34
C MET A 109 -20.54 3.96 16.59
N GLN A 110 -20.28 2.69 16.90
CA GLN A 110 -20.73 2.04 18.13
C GLN A 110 -19.50 1.53 18.87
N THR A 111 -19.31 2.01 20.09
CA THR A 111 -18.19 1.59 20.95
C THR A 111 -18.63 0.41 21.80
N ILE A 112 -17.84 -0.65 21.77
CA ILE A 112 -18.02 -1.87 22.56
C ILE A 112 -16.68 -2.36 23.07
N ASP A 113 -16.70 -3.22 24.08
CA ASP A 113 -15.49 -3.85 24.61
C ASP A 113 -14.81 -4.72 23.55
N ALA A 114 -13.48 -4.88 23.67
CA ALA A 114 -12.67 -5.75 22.82
C ALA A 114 -12.88 -7.23 23.18
N ASP A 115 -14.13 -7.68 23.15
CA ASP A 115 -14.61 -9.00 23.53
C ASP A 115 -15.48 -9.60 22.42
N ALA A 116 -15.29 -10.89 22.15
CA ALA A 116 -15.97 -11.56 21.05
C ALA A 116 -17.48 -11.68 21.27
N ASP A 117 -17.92 -11.88 22.52
CA ASP A 117 -19.34 -11.98 22.85
C ASP A 117 -20.02 -10.61 22.79
N ALA A 118 -19.35 -9.53 23.20
CA ALA A 118 -19.81 -8.16 23.03
C ALA A 118 -20.03 -7.81 21.55
N VAL A 119 -19.08 -8.16 20.67
CA VAL A 119 -19.20 -7.99 19.20
C VAL A 119 -20.38 -8.79 18.66
N LYS A 120 -20.49 -10.07 19.03
CA LYS A 120 -21.58 -10.95 18.59
C LYS A 120 -22.95 -10.42 19.02
N ALA A 121 -23.09 -9.97 20.26
CA ALA A 121 -24.32 -9.41 20.80
C ALA A 121 -24.74 -8.16 20.01
N LEU A 122 -23.80 -7.28 19.68
CA LEU A 122 -24.07 -6.08 18.89
C LEU A 122 -24.60 -6.41 17.49
N VAL A 123 -23.92 -7.32 16.78
CA VAL A 123 -24.33 -7.76 15.43
C VAL A 123 -25.74 -8.37 15.48
N LEU A 124 -26.01 -9.23 16.47
CA LEU A 124 -27.33 -9.85 16.64
C LEU A 124 -28.43 -8.85 16.99
N ALA A 125 -28.13 -7.82 17.77
CA ALA A 125 -29.09 -6.76 18.12
C ALA A 125 -29.40 -5.81 16.96
N ARG A 126 -28.47 -5.64 16.01
CA ARG A 126 -28.59 -4.72 14.87
C ARG A 126 -29.02 -5.38 13.57
N LYS A 127 -28.96 -6.71 13.46
CA LYS A 127 -29.42 -7.41 12.26
C LYS A 127 -30.91 -7.07 12.02
N ARG A 128 -31.26 -6.85 10.75
CA ARG A 128 -32.67 -6.74 10.36
C ARG A 128 -33.29 -8.14 10.45
N SER A 129 -34.45 -8.25 11.07
CA SER A 129 -35.26 -9.46 10.93
C SER A 129 -35.77 -9.52 9.49
N ILE A 130 -35.49 -10.63 8.80
CA ILE A 130 -36.15 -11.01 7.55
C ILE A 130 -37.31 -11.93 7.94
#